data_AF-A0A9J7HHA6-F1
#
_entry.id   AF-A0A9J7HHA6-F1
#
_cell.length_a   1.000
_cell.length_b   1.000
_cell.length_c   1.000
_cell.angle_alpha   90.00
_cell.angle_beta   90.00
_cell.angle_gamma   90.00
#
_symmetry.space_group_name_H-M   'P 1'
#
loop_
_entity.id
_entity.type
_entity.pdbx_description
1 polymer ?
#
loop_
_entity_poly.entity_id
_entity_poly.type
_entity_poly.pdbx_seq_one_letter_code
_entity_poly.pdbx_strand_id
1 'polypeptide(L)'
;MAAPVCSTGWRRYLLWLAHEHLEFRIPEIQSIAQAVGAPLEICDTDYDIKNHPFVELRLPSEEDARKIIGRSFLSRCLLELWGTGQTAEELHKVLRDYPTELSAPYMRQDTSFRYQVAAFGKTLTMRRKKDIIDVRKMFPLSFRDFLVC
;
A
#
# COMPACT_ATOMS: atom_id res chain seq x y z
N MET A 1 -12.99 11.44 17.81
CA MET A 1 -13.53 10.08 17.58
C MET A 1 -13.83 9.97 16.10
N ALA A 2 -12.97 9.30 15.33
CA ALA A 2 -13.21 9.13 13.89
C ALA A 2 -14.26 8.03 13.71
N ALA A 3 -15.32 8.33 12.96
CA ALA A 3 -16.38 7.38 12.65
C ALA A 3 -15.80 6.17 11.87
N PRO A 4 -16.34 4.96 12.06
CA PRO A 4 -15.98 3.83 11.21
C PRO A 4 -16.46 4.13 9.80
N VAL A 5 -15.52 4.35 8.88
CA VAL A 5 -15.83 4.52 7.46
C VAL A 5 -16.17 3.13 6.93
N CYS A 6 -17.43 2.73 7.08
CA CYS A 6 -17.98 1.57 6.39
C CYS A 6 -18.03 1.86 4.89
N SER A 7 -16.93 1.61 4.19
CA SER A 7 -16.94 1.50 2.74
C SER A 7 -17.52 0.14 2.38
N THR A 8 -18.76 0.12 1.91
CA THR A 8 -19.40 -1.07 1.34
C THR A 8 -18.71 -1.47 0.04
N GLY A 9 -17.59 -2.20 0.13
CA GLY A 9 -16.85 -2.74 -1.00
C GLY A 9 -15.49 -3.32 -0.61
N TRP A 10 -15.05 -4.34 -1.33
CA TRP A 10 -13.70 -4.89 -1.18
C TRP A 10 -12.68 -3.85 -1.65
N ARG A 11 -11.69 -3.54 -0.81
CA ARG A 11 -10.59 -2.63 -1.12
C ARG A 11 -9.35 -3.40 -1.52
N ARG A 12 -8.53 -2.80 -2.37
CA ARG A 12 -7.25 -3.36 -2.79
C ARG A 12 -6.14 -2.93 -1.83
N TYR A 13 -5.26 -3.86 -1.53
CA TYR A 13 -4.08 -3.65 -0.74
C TYR A 13 -2.87 -4.27 -1.42
N LEU A 14 -1.72 -3.66 -1.19
CA LEU A 14 -0.42 -4.16 -1.57
C LEU A 14 0.29 -4.65 -0.31
N LEU A 15 0.49 -5.96 -0.24
CA LEU A 15 1.23 -6.59 0.84
C LEU A 15 2.71 -6.64 0.48
N TRP A 16 3.56 -6.04 1.31
CA TRP A 16 5.01 -6.11 1.15
C TRP A 16 5.61 -7.14 2.10
N LEU A 17 6.13 -8.23 1.55
CA LEU A 17 6.72 -9.35 2.27
C LEU A 17 8.25 -9.25 2.36
N ALA A 18 8.81 -9.82 3.42
CA ALA A 18 10.24 -9.99 3.61
C ALA A 18 10.82 -11.02 2.62
N HIS A 19 12.09 -10.85 2.21
CA HIS A 19 12.77 -11.76 1.29
C HIS A 19 13.35 -13.00 1.97
N GLU A 20 12.52 -13.65 2.77
CA GLU A 20 12.85 -14.82 3.57
C GLU A 20 11.68 -15.80 3.53
N HIS A 21 11.95 -17.09 3.73
CA HIS A 21 10.92 -18.15 3.82
C HIS A 21 9.85 -18.06 2.72
N LEU A 22 10.30 -17.97 1.47
CA LEU A 22 9.45 -17.61 0.31
C LEU A 22 8.21 -18.50 0.21
N GLU A 23 8.37 -19.81 0.41
CA GLU A 23 7.30 -20.80 0.36
C GLU A 23 6.19 -20.59 1.41
N PHE A 24 6.50 -19.92 2.52
CA PHE A 24 5.57 -19.70 3.63
C PHE A 24 4.81 -18.38 3.53
N ARG A 25 5.20 -17.44 2.66
CA ARG A 25 4.58 -16.11 2.59
C ARG A 25 3.06 -16.15 2.37
N ILE A 26 2.63 -16.85 1.33
CA ILE A 26 1.20 -16.95 1.00
C ILE A 26 0.46 -17.83 2.01
N PRO A 27 0.95 -19.03 2.36
CA PRO A 27 0.32 -19.86 3.38
C PRO A 27 0.17 -19.18 4.74
N GLU A 28 1.16 -18.39 5.17
CA GLU A 28 1.11 -17.64 6.43
C GLU A 28 -0.09 -16.71 6.45
N ILE A 29 -0.23 -15.86 5.42
CA ILE A 29 -1.30 -14.86 5.33
C ILE A 29 -2.67 -15.53 5.23
N GLN A 30 -2.78 -16.61 4.45
CA GLN A 30 -4.02 -17.39 4.36
C GLN A 30 -4.39 -18.01 5.70
N SER A 31 -3.43 -18.60 6.41
CA SER A 31 -3.65 -19.21 7.73
C SER A 31 -4.05 -18.15 8.78
N ILE A 32 -3.39 -16.98 8.78
CA ILE A 32 -3.75 -15.88 9.67
C ILE A 32 -5.16 -15.38 9.37
N ALA A 33 -5.49 -15.14 8.10
CA ALA A 33 -6.82 -14.67 7.69
C ALA A 33 -7.93 -15.63 8.17
N GLN A 34 -7.72 -16.94 8.01
CA GLN A 34 -8.61 -17.96 8.54
C GLN A 34 -8.71 -17.90 10.08
N ALA A 35 -7.57 -17.79 10.76
CA ALA A 35 -7.52 -17.77 12.23
C ALA A 35 -8.19 -16.53 12.85
N VAL A 36 -8.21 -15.38 12.15
CA VAL A 36 -8.91 -14.17 12.61
C VAL A 36 -10.32 -14.04 12.04
N GLY A 37 -10.75 -14.97 11.18
CA GLY A 37 -12.05 -14.93 10.50
C GLY A 37 -12.18 -13.76 9.50
N ALA A 38 -11.07 -13.30 8.92
CA ALA A 38 -11.07 -12.22 7.93
C ALA A 38 -11.19 -12.79 6.50
N PRO A 39 -12.18 -12.35 5.71
CA PRO A 39 -12.23 -12.66 4.28
C PRO A 39 -11.02 -12.03 3.57
N LEU A 40 -10.34 -12.83 2.74
CA LEU A 40 -9.16 -12.42 1.98
C LEU A 40 -9.23 -13.04 0.58
N GLU A 41 -8.92 -12.23 -0.43
CA GLU A 41 -8.73 -12.69 -1.80
C GLU A 41 -7.35 -12.24 -2.29
N ILE A 42 -6.58 -13.18 -2.83
CA ILE A 42 -5.28 -12.89 -3.43
C ILE A 42 -5.51 -12.67 -4.92
N CYS A 43 -5.13 -11.50 -5.43
CA CYS A 43 -5.37 -11.13 -6.82
C CYS A 43 -4.35 -11.75 -7.79
N ASP A 44 -3.14 -12.04 -7.31
CA ASP A 44 -2.05 -12.56 -8.14
C ASP A 44 -2.13 -14.08 -8.25
N THR A 45 -2.73 -14.59 -9.34
CA THR A 45 -2.80 -16.04 -9.62
C THR A 45 -1.44 -16.64 -9.99
N ASP A 46 -0.58 -15.85 -10.64
CA ASP A 46 0.75 -16.25 -11.13
C ASP A 46 1.88 -15.49 -10.40
N TYR A 47 1.71 -15.28 -9.10
CA TYR A 47 2.67 -14.55 -8.28
C TYR A 47 4.07 -15.17 -8.34
N ASP A 48 5.04 -14.43 -8.88
CA ASP A 48 6.45 -14.80 -8.86
C ASP A 48 7.03 -14.59 -7.46
N ILE A 49 6.85 -15.61 -6.62
CA ILE A 49 7.28 -15.63 -5.23
C ILE A 49 8.80 -15.42 -5.06
N LYS A 50 9.59 -15.74 -6.10
CA LYS A 50 11.05 -15.66 -6.06
C LYS A 50 11.53 -14.25 -6.35
N ASN A 51 10.96 -13.57 -7.35
CA ASN A 51 11.48 -12.28 -7.79
C ASN A 51 10.66 -11.08 -7.32
N HIS A 52 9.44 -11.28 -6.81
CA HIS A 52 8.56 -10.19 -6.44
C HIS A 52 8.18 -10.25 -4.96
N PRO A 53 8.47 -9.23 -4.12
CA PRO A 53 8.12 -9.25 -2.69
C PRO A 53 6.72 -8.69 -2.42
N PHE A 54 6.02 -8.20 -3.46
CA PHE A 54 4.72 -7.57 -3.31
C PHE A 54 3.61 -8.48 -3.82
N VAL A 55 2.52 -8.57 -3.06
CA VAL A 55 1.33 -9.35 -3.42
C VAL A 55 0.13 -8.42 -3.37
N GLU A 56 -0.65 -8.38 -4.45
CA GLU A 56 -1.93 -7.68 -4.44
C GLU A 56 -3.01 -8.56 -3.81
N LEU A 57 -3.75 -7.97 -2.87
CA LEU A 57 -4.86 -8.64 -2.19
C LEU A 57 -6.06 -7.73 -2.05
N ARG A 58 -7.23 -8.32 -1.86
CA ARG A 58 -8.47 -7.62 -1.56
C ARG A 58 -9.03 -8.04 -0.21
N LEU A 59 -9.49 -7.04 0.55
CA LEU A 59 -10.08 -7.19 1.88
C LEU A 59 -11.34 -6.33 1.98
N PRO A 60 -12.35 -6.75 2.76
CA PRO A 60 -13.60 -6.01 2.90
C PRO A 60 -13.47 -4.77 3.79
N SER A 61 -12.47 -4.72 4.69
CA SER A 61 -12.30 -3.63 5.63
C SER A 61 -10.84 -3.38 6.03
N GLU A 62 -10.55 -2.16 6.49
CA GLU A 62 -9.25 -1.81 7.08
C GLU A 62 -9.02 -2.53 8.43
N GLU A 63 -10.09 -2.86 9.15
CA GLU A 63 -9.98 -3.61 10.40
C GLU A 63 -9.44 -5.02 10.15
N ASP A 64 -9.89 -5.67 9.08
CA ASP A 64 -9.41 -7.00 8.71
C ASP A 64 -7.95 -6.96 8.25
N ALA A 65 -7.57 -5.93 7.48
CA ALA A 65 -6.18 -5.65 7.15
C ALA A 65 -5.31 -5.52 8.41
N ARG A 66 -5.79 -4.78 9.42
CA ARG A 66 -5.09 -4.60 10.70
C ARG A 66 -4.97 -5.89 11.50
N LYS A 67 -6.02 -6.73 11.54
CA LYS A 67 -5.99 -8.03 12.22
C LYS A 67 -4.97 -8.98 11.58
N ILE A 68 -4.92 -9.02 10.25
CA ILE A 68 -3.99 -9.88 9.51
C ILE A 68 -2.55 -9.42 9.74
N ILE A 69 -2.26 -8.13 9.49
CA ILE A 69 -0.89 -7.63 9.63
C ILE A 69 -0.38 -7.68 11.07
N GLY A 70 -1.26 -7.49 12.06
CA GLY A 70 -0.91 -7.56 13.48
C GLY A 70 -0.49 -8.95 13.96
N ARG A 71 -0.70 -10.00 13.15
CA ARG A 71 -0.29 -11.38 13.44
C ARG A 71 0.71 -11.95 12.43
N SER A 72 1.06 -11.20 11.38
CA SER A 72 2.00 -11.67 10.36
C SER A 72 3.44 -11.36 10.75
N PHE A 73 4.31 -12.35 10.53
CA PHE A 73 5.74 -12.25 10.76
C PHE A 73 6.50 -11.94 9.48
N LEU A 74 6.11 -12.55 8.35
CA LEU A 74 6.80 -12.35 7.06
C LEU A 74 6.42 -11.04 6.37
N SER A 75 5.43 -10.32 6.88
CA SER A 75 4.98 -9.05 6.30
C SER A 75 5.72 -7.86 6.89
N ARG A 76 6.24 -7.00 6.02
CA ARG A 76 6.84 -5.72 6.41
C ARG A 76 5.77 -4.66 6.64
N CYS A 77 4.81 -4.58 5.73
CA CYS A 77 3.64 -3.72 5.85
C CYS A 77 2.55 -4.15 4.87
N LEU A 78 1.34 -3.67 5.14
CA LEU A 78 0.19 -3.78 4.26
C LEU A 78 -0.30 -2.37 3.94
N LEU A 79 -0.32 -2.03 2.65
CA LEU A 79 -0.60 -0.68 2.17
C LEU A 79 -1.91 -0.68 1.37
N GLU A 80 -2.80 0.26 1.62
CA GLU A 80 -3.97 0.43 0.75
C GLU A 80 -3.50 0.86 -0.65
N LEU A 81 -3.98 0.17 -1.68
CA LEU A 81 -3.53 0.37 -3.05
C LEU A 81 -4.47 1.33 -3.77
N TRP A 82 -4.02 2.58 -3.93
CA TRP A 82 -4.79 3.61 -4.64
C TRP A 82 -4.64 3.54 -6.16
N GLY A 83 -3.53 3.01 -6.66
CA GLY A 83 -3.31 2.88 -8.10
C GLY A 83 -2.00 2.19 -8.45
N THR A 84 -1.95 1.64 -9.66
CA THR A 84 -0.77 1.02 -10.29
C THR A 84 -0.58 1.60 -11.68
N GLY A 85 0.65 1.56 -12.20
CA GLY A 85 0.98 1.99 -13.56
C GLY A 85 2.39 1.57 -13.93
N GLN A 86 2.64 1.27 -15.20
CA GLN A 86 3.97 0.91 -15.70
C GLN A 86 4.81 2.16 -15.99
N THR A 87 4.12 3.26 -16.30
CA THR A 87 4.71 4.58 -16.50
C THR A 87 4.23 5.58 -15.44
N ALA A 88 4.97 6.68 -15.27
CA ALA A 88 4.59 7.71 -14.31
C ALA A 88 3.26 8.38 -14.70
N GLU A 89 3.03 8.52 -16.00
CA GLU A 89 1.84 9.12 -16.60
C GLU A 89 0.60 8.26 -16.38
N GLU A 90 0.70 6.95 -16.58
CA GLU A 90 -0.37 5.99 -16.29
C GLU A 90 -0.74 5.99 -14.81
N LEU A 91 0.26 5.86 -13.94
CA LEU A 91 0.05 5.87 -12.49
C LEU A 91 -0.64 7.17 -12.07
N HIS A 92 -0.23 8.29 -12.64
CA HIS A 92 -0.83 9.57 -12.33
C HIS A 92 -2.29 9.67 -12.80
N LYS A 93 -2.62 9.15 -13.99
CA LYS A 93 -4.01 9.09 -14.46
C LYS A 93 -4.88 8.29 -13.48
N VAL A 94 -4.45 7.09 -13.11
CA VAL A 94 -5.17 6.23 -12.16
C VAL A 94 -5.36 6.92 -10.81
N LEU A 95 -4.33 7.61 -10.32
CA LEU A 95 -4.39 8.28 -9.03
C LEU A 95 -5.29 9.54 -9.03
N ARG A 96 -5.45 10.24 -10.16
CA ARG A 96 -6.42 11.34 -10.29
C ARG A 96 -7.86 10.84 -10.30
N ASP A 97 -8.09 9.67 -10.87
CA ASP A 97 -9.41 9.04 -10.94
C ASP A 97 -9.78 8.30 -9.64
N TYR A 98 -8.87 8.24 -8.66
CA TYR A 98 -9.13 7.61 -7.37
C TYR A 98 -10.17 8.41 -6.57
N PRO A 99 -11.20 7.75 -5.98
CA PRO A 99 -12.27 8.44 -5.28
C PRO A 99 -11.76 9.30 -4.12
N THR A 100 -11.98 10.62 -4.21
CA THR A 100 -11.58 11.59 -3.18
C THR A 100 -12.20 11.27 -1.81
N GLU A 101 -13.38 10.65 -1.78
CA GLU A 101 -14.06 10.26 -0.54
C GLU A 101 -13.25 9.23 0.28
N LEU A 102 -12.52 8.34 -0.40
CA LEU A 102 -11.69 7.33 0.26
C LEU A 102 -10.37 7.90 0.76
N SER A 103 -9.82 8.91 0.06
CA SER A 103 -8.56 9.55 0.43
C SER A 103 -8.73 10.72 1.41
N ALA A 104 -9.89 11.37 1.43
CA ALA A 104 -10.18 12.55 2.24
C ALA A 104 -9.86 12.40 3.75
N PRO A 105 -10.13 11.24 4.42
CA PRO A 105 -9.80 11.07 5.83
C PRO A 105 -8.29 11.19 6.14
N TYR A 106 -7.44 10.83 5.16
CA TYR A 106 -5.99 10.83 5.27
C TYR A 106 -5.35 12.14 4.77
N MET A 107 -6.13 13.03 4.15
CA MET A 107 -5.66 14.25 3.49
C MET A 107 -6.16 15.52 4.22
N ARG A 108 -6.26 15.47 5.54
CA ARG A 108 -6.72 16.62 6.34
C ARG A 108 -5.61 17.67 6.44
N GLN A 109 -5.96 18.95 6.43
CA GLN A 109 -5.00 20.07 6.47
C GLN A 109 -4.15 20.11 7.75
N ASP A 110 -4.61 19.47 8.83
CA ASP A 110 -3.93 19.35 10.12
C ASP A 110 -2.96 18.16 10.18
N THR A 111 -2.83 17.36 9.11
CA THR A 111 -1.99 16.16 9.09
C THR A 111 -0.72 16.37 8.28
N SER A 112 0.42 16.05 8.89
CA SER A 112 1.70 15.96 8.18
C SER A 112 1.79 14.63 7.45
N PHE A 113 2.24 14.65 6.19
CA PHE A 113 2.52 13.43 5.43
C PHE A 113 3.97 13.40 4.97
N ARG A 114 4.47 12.18 4.68
CA ARG A 114 5.79 11.96 4.10
C ARG A 114 5.66 11.02 2.91
N TYR A 115 6.27 11.40 1.78
CA TYR A 115 6.43 10.46 0.68
C TYR A 115 7.57 9.48 0.96
N GLN A 116 7.29 8.19 0.86
CA GLN A 116 8.30 7.15 0.91
C GLN A 116 8.39 6.46 -0.44
N VAL A 117 9.58 6.53 -1.06
CA VAL A 117 9.88 5.80 -2.29
C VAL A 117 10.71 4.58 -1.91
N ALA A 118 10.12 3.41 -2.10
CA ALA A 118 10.77 2.12 -1.94
C ALA A 118 11.08 1.51 -3.31
N ALA A 119 12.22 0.84 -3.41
CA ALA A 119 12.57 0.00 -4.55
C ALA A 119 12.97 -1.38 -4.06
N PHE A 120 12.70 -2.40 -4.88
CA PHE A 120 13.11 -3.77 -4.61
C PHE A 120 14.31 -4.15 -5.48
N GLY A 121 15.26 -4.89 -4.90
CA GLY A 121 16.46 -5.38 -5.60
C GLY A 121 17.49 -4.33 -6.02
N LYS A 122 17.24 -3.04 -5.75
CA LYS A 122 18.15 -1.94 -6.11
C LYS A 122 18.13 -0.84 -5.05
N THR A 123 19.29 -0.25 -4.78
CA THR A 123 19.40 0.93 -3.93
C THR A 123 19.16 2.19 -4.78
N LEU A 124 18.10 2.93 -4.47
CA LEU A 124 17.87 4.24 -5.07
C LEU A 124 18.73 5.30 -4.38
N THR A 125 19.49 6.07 -5.15
CA THR A 125 20.22 7.24 -4.64
C THR A 125 19.25 8.31 -4.14
N MET A 126 19.69 9.12 -3.18
CA MET A 126 18.86 10.22 -2.66
C MET A 126 18.44 11.20 -3.76
N ARG A 127 19.32 11.45 -4.76
CA ARG A 127 18.99 12.25 -5.94
C ARG A 127 17.83 11.62 -6.71
N ARG A 128 17.91 10.33 -7.03
CA ARG A 128 16.84 9.65 -7.78
C ARG A 128 15.52 9.60 -7.04
N LYS A 129 15.55 9.42 -5.71
CA LYS A 129 14.35 9.50 -4.86
C LYS A 129 13.72 10.90 -4.93
N LYS A 130 14.54 11.95 -4.85
CA LYS A 130 14.07 13.33 -5.01
C LYS A 130 13.47 13.55 -6.38
N ASP A 131 14.12 13.11 -7.46
CA ASP A 131 13.57 13.23 -8.81
C ASP A 131 12.20 12.55 -8.93
N ILE A 132 12.02 11.35 -8.36
CA ILE A 132 10.73 10.64 -8.36
C ILE A 132 9.68 11.42 -7.56
N ILE A 133 10.05 12.01 -6.42
CA ILE A 133 9.14 12.82 -5.58
C ILE A 133 8.81 14.15 -6.26
N ASP A 134 9.78 14.80 -6.89
CA ASP A 134 9.64 16.09 -7.57
C ASP A 134 8.81 15.98 -8.84
N VAL A 135 9.04 14.94 -9.66
CA VAL A 135 8.15 14.58 -10.79
C VAL A 135 6.73 14.30 -10.29
N ARG A 136 6.59 13.83 -9.05
CA ARG A 136 5.33 13.45 -8.40
C ARG A 136 4.68 14.58 -7.58
N LYS A 137 5.18 15.83 -7.64
CA LYS A 137 4.49 17.05 -7.17
C LYS A 137 3.16 17.34 -7.90
N MET A 138 2.67 16.40 -8.71
CA MET A 138 1.39 16.41 -9.42
C MET A 138 0.21 15.90 -8.57
N PHE A 139 0.43 15.46 -7.32
CA PHE A 139 -0.65 15.24 -6.35
C PHE A 139 -1.14 16.58 -5.79
N PRO A 140 -2.46 16.83 -5.67
CA PRO A 140 -3.03 18.07 -5.13
C PRO A 140 -2.94 18.13 -3.60
N LEU A 141 -1.82 17.68 -3.03
CA LEU A 141 -1.51 17.88 -1.62
C LEU A 141 -0.68 19.15 -1.53
N SER A 142 -1.30 20.23 -1.04
CA SER A 142 -0.59 21.48 -0.86
C SER A 142 0.56 21.25 0.12
N PHE A 143 1.77 21.40 -0.40
CA PHE A 143 2.99 21.42 0.38
C PHE A 143 2.90 22.66 1.27
N ARG A 144 2.49 22.51 2.53
CA ARG A 144 2.80 23.52 3.53
C ARG A 144 4.16 23.16 4.10
N ASP A 145 5.12 23.97 3.68
CA ASP A 145 6.52 24.02 4.08
C ASP A 145 6.76 23.47 5.48
N PHE A 146 7.37 22.29 5.58
CA PHE A 146 8.29 21.99 6.67
C PHE A 146 9.45 21.16 6.14
N LEU A 147 10.49 21.89 5.78
CA LEU A 147 11.85 21.43 5.56
C LEU A 147 12.40 21.02 6.93
N VAL A 148 12.45 19.72 7.23
CA VAL A 148 13.32 19.17 8.29
C VAL A 148 13.85 17.82 7.80
N CYS A 149 15.18 17.67 7.95
CA CYS A 149 16.07 16.66 7.38
C CYS A 149 15.60 15.20 7.47
#